data_AF-A0A661BCV1-F1
#
_entry.id   AF-A0A661BCV1-F1
#
_cell.length_a   1.000
_cell.length_b   1.000
_cell.length_c   1.000
_cell.angle_alpha   90.00
_cell.angle_beta   90.00
_cell.angle_gamma   90.00
#
_symmetry.space_group_name_H-M   'P 1'
#
loop_
_entity.id
_entity.type
_entity.pdbx_description
1 polymer ?
#
loop_
_entity_poly.entity_id
_entity_poly.type
_entity_poly.pdbx_seq_one_letter_code
_entity_poly.pdbx_strand_id
1 'polypeptide(L)'
;MLRRISILILIVLSSNQILSQRYIAFDSRRTGITFDWIDTTGGTLLSGAMVRDDDTMVVHLPFTFRFYSTGYDSMWVSSNGLITFFPDSAAIWRNHPIPNTASPNAYIAPYWDDLRPIPAGTTLPRPAIYFKTGGSPPNRWVAIIWANIFRYSYRRDGITFEAILYENPTGNGKIAFQYLDVEWAGSTAISFGASATVGIENRTGTEGVQYLYNSPILRDSMRIEFIDLSSTHDIAALGVELFPVTPIPSLITITPKAIITDLGGYDEDLAKAKITIIGDTAGIIYQESVTFNIDTAETNLVPFPTLSFSVPDSYTAVVAIHHPADSIP
;
A
#
# COMPACT_ATOMS: atom_id res chain seq x y z
N MET A 1 -4.31 28.20 -21.60
CA MET A 1 -4.24 27.18 -20.53
C MET A 1 -4.05 25.83 -21.18
N LEU A 2 -2.86 25.23 -21.06
CA LEU A 2 -2.63 23.86 -21.54
C LEU A 2 -3.50 22.92 -20.69
N ARG A 3 -4.50 22.32 -21.33
CA ARG A 3 -5.42 21.36 -20.72
C ARG A 3 -4.69 20.03 -20.65
N ARG A 4 -4.49 19.50 -19.45
CA ARG A 4 -3.85 18.19 -19.25
C ARG A 4 -4.95 17.15 -19.06
N ILE A 5 -4.93 16.10 -19.89
CA ILE A 5 -5.54 14.83 -19.52
C ILE A 5 -4.49 14.17 -18.62
N SER A 6 -4.72 14.20 -17.31
CA SER A 6 -3.90 13.45 -16.37
C SER A 6 -4.45 12.03 -16.35
N ILE A 7 -3.77 11.13 -17.05
CA ILE A 7 -4.04 9.70 -16.95
C ILE A 7 -3.59 9.29 -15.55
N LEU A 8 -4.54 8.95 -14.67
CA LEU A 8 -4.20 8.22 -13.46
C LEU A 8 -4.11 6.76 -13.84
N ILE A 9 -2.87 6.36 -14.08
CA ILE A 9 -2.50 5.01 -14.50
C ILE A 9 -2.54 4.12 -13.26
N LEU A 10 -3.22 2.98 -13.33
CA LEU A 10 -2.81 1.83 -12.53
C LEU A 10 -1.64 1.18 -13.27
N ILE A 11 -0.43 1.60 -12.92
CA ILE A 11 0.81 1.03 -13.45
C ILE A 11 1.05 -0.32 -12.77
N VAL A 12 1.13 -1.39 -13.57
CA VAL A 12 2.14 -2.43 -13.37
C VAL A 12 3.05 -2.40 -14.61
N LEU A 13 4.20 -1.72 -14.48
CA LEU A 13 5.30 -1.79 -15.44
C LEU A 13 6.22 -2.94 -15.01
N SER A 14 7.05 -3.57 -15.85
CA SER A 14 6.99 -4.11 -17.22
C SER A 14 8.36 -4.79 -17.48
N SER A 15 8.48 -5.46 -18.63
CA SER A 15 9.70 -6.00 -19.26
C SER A 15 10.09 -7.43 -18.85
N ASN A 16 10.07 -8.33 -19.85
CA ASN A 16 10.85 -9.57 -20.10
C ASN A 16 11.71 -10.21 -18.98
N GLN A 17 11.27 -10.14 -17.75
CA GLN A 17 11.70 -10.95 -16.62
C GLN A 17 10.40 -11.40 -15.98
N ILE A 18 10.20 -12.71 -15.90
CA ILE A 18 9.15 -13.37 -15.12
C ILE A 18 8.93 -12.55 -13.84
N LEU A 19 7.73 -11.96 -13.65
CA LEU A 19 7.46 -11.14 -12.47
C LEU A 19 7.65 -12.02 -11.23
N SER A 20 8.75 -11.79 -10.53
CA SER A 20 8.95 -12.36 -9.21
C SER A 20 8.09 -11.66 -8.16
N GLN A 21 7.55 -10.47 -8.46
CA GLN A 21 6.90 -9.57 -7.50
C GLN A 21 5.48 -10.01 -7.12
N ARG A 22 5.34 -10.54 -5.89
CA ARG A 22 4.11 -11.10 -5.32
C ARG A 22 3.13 -10.05 -4.78
N TYR A 23 3.62 -8.87 -4.44
CA TYR A 23 2.80 -7.80 -3.88
C TYR A 23 2.75 -6.58 -4.80
N ILE A 24 1.63 -5.86 -4.77
CA ILE A 24 1.46 -4.52 -5.33
C ILE A 24 1.01 -3.54 -4.25
N ALA A 25 1.40 -2.27 -4.35
CA ALA A 25 0.99 -1.20 -3.42
C ALA A 25 0.00 -0.20 -4.04
N PHE A 26 -1.01 0.19 -3.26
CA PHE A 26 -2.00 1.21 -3.59
C PHE A 26 -2.07 2.26 -2.49
N ASP A 27 -2.32 3.53 -2.83
CA ASP A 27 -2.53 4.58 -1.83
C ASP A 27 -3.88 5.30 -1.94
N SER A 28 -4.37 5.81 -0.81
CA SER A 28 -5.67 6.48 -0.69
C SER A 28 -5.81 7.79 -1.47
N ARG A 29 -4.72 8.38 -1.98
CA ARG A 29 -4.79 9.63 -2.76
C ARG A 29 -5.11 9.39 -4.23
N ARG A 30 -4.89 8.16 -4.69
CA ARG A 30 -5.01 7.75 -6.10
C ARG A 30 -6.03 6.63 -6.30
N THR A 31 -6.65 6.17 -5.22
CA THR A 31 -7.58 5.04 -5.23
C THR A 31 -8.78 5.32 -4.33
N GLY A 32 -9.82 4.48 -4.39
CA GLY A 32 -10.96 4.54 -3.48
C GLY A 32 -10.69 3.98 -2.08
N ILE A 33 -9.44 3.69 -1.73
CA ILE A 33 -9.04 3.18 -0.39
C ILE A 33 -9.25 4.29 0.65
N THR A 34 -9.92 3.94 1.75
CA THR A 34 -10.21 4.87 2.85
C THR A 34 -9.22 4.72 3.99
N PHE A 35 -8.77 5.86 4.53
CA PHE A 35 -8.10 5.90 5.83
C PHE A 35 -9.08 5.48 6.94
N ASP A 36 -8.67 4.54 7.78
CA ASP A 36 -9.47 3.89 8.81
C ASP A 36 -8.58 3.52 10.01
N TRP A 37 -8.18 4.54 10.76
CA TRP A 37 -7.17 4.45 11.82
C TRP A 37 -7.57 3.52 12.97
N ILE A 38 -6.65 2.63 13.37
CA ILE A 38 -6.83 1.81 14.57
C ILE A 38 -6.25 2.55 15.78
N ASP A 39 -7.12 2.97 16.70
CA ASP A 39 -6.67 3.66 17.91
C ASP A 39 -5.93 2.73 18.89
N THR A 40 -5.24 3.34 19.86
CA THR A 40 -4.50 2.61 20.90
C THR A 40 -5.41 2.10 22.03
N THR A 41 -6.71 2.41 22.01
CA THR A 41 -7.66 1.99 23.05
C THR A 41 -7.77 0.46 23.06
N GLY A 42 -7.52 -0.16 24.21
CA GLY A 42 -7.48 -1.61 24.36
C GLY A 42 -6.25 -2.29 23.74
N GLY A 43 -5.29 -1.53 23.20
CA GLY A 43 -4.02 -2.04 22.73
C GLY A 43 -3.08 -2.42 23.87
N THR A 44 -2.25 -3.43 23.66
CA THR A 44 -1.17 -3.81 24.57
C THR A 44 0.01 -2.89 24.36
N LEU A 45 0.43 -2.19 25.42
CA LEU A 45 1.65 -1.39 25.39
C LEU A 45 2.88 -2.30 25.35
N LEU A 46 3.77 -2.05 24.39
CA LEU A 46 5.08 -2.68 24.34
C LEU A 46 6.02 -1.89 25.26
N SER A 47 5.91 -2.08 26.59
CA SER A 47 6.56 -1.21 27.60
C SER A 47 7.94 -1.65 28.08
N GLY A 48 8.37 -2.89 27.80
CA GLY A 48 9.58 -3.48 28.36
C GLY A 48 10.87 -3.00 27.70
N ALA A 49 11.24 -3.65 26.60
CA ALA A 49 12.46 -3.40 25.83
C ALA A 49 12.19 -2.47 24.62
N MET A 50 11.27 -1.52 24.77
CA MET A 50 10.71 -0.72 23.68
C MET A 50 10.61 0.75 24.09
N VAL A 51 11.66 1.23 24.77
CA VAL A 51 11.69 2.56 25.39
C VAL A 51 12.96 3.34 25.03
N ARG A 52 13.93 2.68 24.39
CA ARG A 52 15.21 3.24 23.98
C ARG A 52 15.35 3.22 22.46
N ASP A 53 16.53 3.67 22.05
CA ASP A 53 17.01 3.62 20.68
C ASP A 53 17.43 2.19 20.31
N ASP A 54 17.22 1.80 19.06
CA ASP A 54 17.52 0.46 18.51
C ASP A 54 16.90 -0.73 19.28
N ASP A 55 15.84 -0.45 20.04
CA ASP A 55 15.14 -1.43 20.87
C ASP A 55 14.29 -2.35 19.98
N THR A 56 14.30 -3.66 20.27
CA THR A 56 13.56 -4.69 19.52
C THR A 56 12.79 -5.62 20.44
N MET A 57 11.63 -6.10 20.00
CA MET A 57 10.79 -6.98 20.79
C MET A 57 10.00 -7.94 19.91
N VAL A 58 10.02 -9.21 20.30
CA VAL A 58 9.21 -10.25 19.66
C VAL A 58 7.74 -10.10 20.04
N VAL A 59 6.87 -10.23 19.04
CA VAL A 59 5.43 -10.29 19.17
C VAL A 59 4.95 -11.61 18.58
N HIS A 60 4.20 -12.39 19.37
CA HIS A 60 3.55 -13.60 18.90
C HIS A 60 2.22 -13.28 18.25
N LEU A 61 2.01 -13.81 17.04
CA LEU A 61 0.82 -13.55 16.26
C LEU A 61 -0.31 -14.49 16.67
N PRO A 62 -1.58 -14.03 16.70
CA PRO A 62 -2.73 -14.88 17.01
C PRO A 62 -3.10 -15.82 15.84
N PHE A 63 -2.43 -15.69 14.70
CA PHE A 63 -2.57 -16.50 13.49
C PHE A 63 -1.25 -16.55 12.75
N THR A 64 -1.03 -17.59 11.94
CA THR A 64 0.11 -17.63 11.02
C THR A 64 -0.07 -16.58 9.94
N PHE A 65 0.75 -15.53 9.97
CA PHE A 65 0.78 -14.53 8.91
C PHE A 65 1.64 -15.04 7.76
N ARG A 66 1.09 -15.06 6.54
CA ARG A 66 1.80 -15.51 5.34
C ARG A 66 2.35 -14.31 4.59
N PHE A 67 3.66 -14.30 4.38
CA PHE A 67 4.38 -13.20 3.75
C PHE A 67 5.43 -13.76 2.79
N TYR A 68 5.35 -13.39 1.51
CA TYR A 68 6.17 -13.95 0.43
C TYR A 68 6.24 -15.50 0.48
N SER A 69 5.07 -16.11 0.55
CA SER A 69 4.81 -17.56 0.64
C SER A 69 5.39 -18.25 1.87
N THR A 70 5.90 -17.51 2.85
CA THR A 70 6.42 -18.03 4.12
C THR A 70 5.45 -17.73 5.24
N GLY A 71 5.13 -18.73 6.07
CA GLY A 71 4.31 -18.53 7.27
C GLY A 71 5.16 -18.10 8.47
N TYR A 72 4.67 -17.13 9.22
CA TYR A 72 5.28 -16.61 10.43
C TYR A 72 4.27 -16.58 11.58
N ASP A 73 4.65 -17.14 12.72
CA ASP A 73 3.84 -17.13 13.95
C ASP A 73 4.32 -16.06 14.96
N SER A 74 5.41 -15.38 14.62
CA SER A 74 5.93 -14.24 15.37
C SER A 74 6.65 -13.27 14.45
N MET A 75 6.81 -12.05 14.94
CA MET A 75 7.55 -10.98 14.29
C MET A 75 8.37 -10.21 15.31
N TRP A 76 9.41 -9.53 14.87
CA TRP A 76 10.22 -8.62 15.67
C TRP A 76 9.87 -7.20 15.30
N VAL A 77 9.33 -6.45 16.27
CA VAL A 77 9.02 -5.04 16.14
C VAL A 77 10.24 -4.23 16.57
N SER A 78 10.52 -3.14 15.88
CA SER A 78 11.63 -2.21 16.15
C SER A 78 11.14 -0.84 16.59
N SER A 79 11.93 -0.14 17.41
CA SER A 79 11.78 1.30 17.62
C SER A 79 11.87 2.09 16.32
N ASN A 80 12.68 1.61 15.37
CA ASN A 80 13.01 2.24 14.09
C ASN A 80 11.91 2.16 13.03
N GLY A 81 10.65 1.91 13.42
CA GLY A 81 9.51 1.83 12.49
C GLY A 81 9.60 0.67 11.49
N LEU A 82 10.26 -0.42 11.91
CA LEU A 82 10.51 -1.63 11.14
C LEU A 82 9.90 -2.85 11.84
N ILE A 83 9.32 -3.76 11.08
CA ILE A 83 8.95 -5.11 11.52
C ILE A 83 9.76 -6.09 10.69
N THR A 84 10.44 -7.03 11.34
CA THR A 84 11.17 -8.10 10.65
C THR A 84 10.64 -9.46 11.10
N PHE A 85 10.94 -10.50 10.33
CA PHE A 85 10.64 -11.88 10.71
C PHE A 85 11.87 -12.67 11.16
N PHE A 86 12.98 -11.95 11.43
CA PHE A 86 14.22 -12.50 11.98
C PHE A 86 14.74 -11.62 13.14
N PRO A 87 15.30 -12.23 14.20
CA PRO A 87 15.76 -11.50 15.38
C PRO A 87 16.90 -10.50 15.09
N ASP A 88 17.87 -10.88 14.26
CA ASP A 88 19.16 -10.17 14.18
C ASP A 88 19.13 -8.86 13.37
N SER A 89 17.96 -8.46 12.87
CA SER A 89 17.85 -7.41 11.86
C SER A 89 16.92 -6.25 12.24
N ALA A 90 16.15 -6.38 13.31
CA ALA A 90 15.18 -5.35 13.71
C ALA A 90 15.84 -4.09 14.29
N ALA A 91 17.06 -4.17 14.84
CA ALA A 91 17.76 -3.03 15.46
C ALA A 91 18.45 -2.10 14.43
N ILE A 92 18.38 -2.42 13.14
CA ILE A 92 19.08 -1.64 12.10
C ILE A 92 18.31 -0.33 11.88
N TRP A 93 18.91 0.81 12.21
CA TRP A 93 18.33 2.15 12.00
C TRP A 93 18.58 2.71 10.58
N ARG A 94 19.65 2.25 9.93
CA ARG A 94 20.07 2.80 8.63
C ARG A 94 19.25 2.20 7.49
N ASN A 95 18.27 2.97 7.04
CA ASN A 95 17.39 2.61 5.94
C ASN A 95 18.11 2.56 4.58
N HIS A 96 17.56 1.77 3.65
CA HIS A 96 18.06 1.62 2.28
C HIS A 96 16.91 1.40 1.29
N PRO A 97 17.15 1.53 -0.03
CA PRO A 97 16.12 1.21 -1.04
C PRO A 97 15.73 -0.28 -1.02
N ILE A 98 14.57 -0.58 -1.62
CA ILE A 98 14.00 -1.91 -1.82
C ILE A 98 13.94 -2.20 -3.34
N PRO A 99 14.29 -3.41 -3.81
CA PRO A 99 14.85 -4.52 -3.03
C PRO A 99 16.36 -4.35 -2.78
N ASN A 100 16.87 -4.93 -1.71
CA ASN A 100 18.28 -4.96 -1.38
C ASN A 100 18.64 -6.24 -0.61
N THR A 101 19.64 -6.98 -1.06
CA THR A 101 20.04 -8.25 -0.45
C THR A 101 20.78 -8.10 0.88
N ALA A 102 21.22 -6.89 1.23
CA ALA A 102 21.81 -6.59 2.53
C ALA A 102 20.75 -6.62 3.64
N SER A 103 21.12 -7.09 4.85
CA SER A 103 20.22 -7.07 6.00
C SER A 103 19.76 -5.63 6.36
N PRO A 104 18.52 -5.44 6.83
CA PRO A 104 17.48 -6.45 7.11
C PRO A 104 16.82 -7.02 5.85
N ASN A 105 16.35 -8.27 5.92
CA ASN A 105 15.51 -8.91 4.90
C ASN A 105 14.25 -9.51 5.59
N ALA A 106 13.24 -9.91 4.81
CA ALA A 106 11.90 -10.31 5.31
C ALA A 106 11.34 -9.26 6.28
N TYR A 107 11.03 -8.08 5.75
CA TYR A 107 10.57 -6.98 6.57
C TYR A 107 9.38 -6.22 5.99
N ILE A 108 8.71 -5.52 6.90
CA ILE A 108 7.62 -4.60 6.67
C ILE A 108 8.05 -3.27 7.29
N ALA A 109 8.18 -2.23 6.45
CA ALA A 109 8.66 -0.91 6.84
C ALA A 109 7.55 0.12 6.59
N PRO A 110 6.63 0.35 7.55
CA PRO A 110 5.67 1.46 7.46
C PRO A 110 6.36 2.82 7.50
N TYR A 111 7.47 2.94 8.23
CA TYR A 111 8.32 4.13 8.27
C TYR A 111 9.70 3.76 8.83
N TRP A 112 10.58 3.17 8.03
CA TRP A 112 11.91 2.77 8.50
C TRP A 112 12.91 3.93 8.44
N ASP A 113 13.38 4.37 9.61
CA ASP A 113 14.37 5.44 9.82
C ASP A 113 14.99 5.27 11.23
N ASP A 114 15.92 6.15 11.61
CA ASP A 114 16.54 6.22 12.92
C ASP A 114 15.58 6.85 13.95
N LEU A 115 14.75 6.01 14.59
CA LEU A 115 13.64 6.40 15.46
C LEU A 115 13.75 5.81 16.87
N ARG A 116 13.17 6.55 17.82
CA ARG A 116 13.18 6.23 19.24
C ARG A 116 11.85 6.61 19.91
N PRO A 117 11.31 5.78 20.82
CA PRO A 117 10.07 6.13 21.51
C PRO A 117 10.27 7.30 22.45
N ILE A 118 11.25 7.27 23.34
CA ILE A 118 11.46 8.36 24.30
C ILE A 118 12.64 9.22 23.84
N PRO A 119 12.53 10.56 23.70
CA PRO A 119 13.67 11.42 23.39
C PRO A 119 14.80 11.31 24.43
N ALA A 120 16.06 11.45 24.00
CA ALA A 120 17.21 11.28 24.89
C ALA A 120 17.13 12.23 26.08
N GLY A 121 17.28 11.70 27.30
CA GLY A 121 17.32 12.49 28.52
C GLY A 121 15.98 13.10 28.94
N THR A 122 14.85 12.55 28.48
CA THR A 122 13.51 13.03 28.82
C THR A 122 12.62 11.92 29.38
N THR A 123 11.58 12.32 30.10
CA THR A 123 10.44 11.48 30.49
C THR A 123 9.17 12.21 30.07
N LEU A 124 8.92 12.29 28.77
CA LEU A 124 7.67 12.85 28.24
C LEU A 124 6.52 11.86 28.49
N PRO A 125 5.27 12.35 28.65
CA PRO A 125 4.11 11.46 28.67
C PRO A 125 3.94 10.78 27.30
N ARG A 126 4.04 9.45 27.32
CA ARG A 126 3.38 8.49 26.40
C ARG A 126 3.75 8.47 24.91
N PRO A 127 5.01 8.69 24.47
CA PRO A 127 5.41 8.07 23.21
C PRO A 127 5.58 6.56 23.45
N ALA A 128 5.04 5.73 22.56
CA ALA A 128 4.91 4.31 22.81
C ALA A 128 4.62 3.52 21.54
N ILE A 129 4.97 2.23 21.57
CA ILE A 129 4.59 1.28 20.55
C ILE A 129 3.52 0.36 21.14
N TYR A 130 2.44 0.15 20.40
CA TYR A 130 1.32 -0.70 20.82
C TYR A 130 1.14 -1.87 19.86
N PHE A 131 0.71 -3.00 20.42
CA PHE A 131 0.20 -4.15 19.67
C PHE A 131 -1.30 -4.29 19.94
N LYS A 132 -2.09 -4.38 18.89
CA LYS A 132 -3.54 -4.58 18.98
C LYS A 132 -3.98 -5.66 18.00
N THR A 133 -5.02 -6.38 18.37
CA THR A 133 -5.61 -7.42 17.52
C THR A 133 -7.11 -7.18 17.40
N GLY A 134 -7.70 -7.71 16.34
CA GLY A 134 -9.14 -7.67 16.17
C GLY A 134 -9.63 -8.62 15.09
N GLY A 135 -10.93 -8.55 14.85
CA GLY A 135 -11.64 -9.50 13.99
C GLY A 135 -11.79 -10.89 14.63
N SER A 136 -12.30 -11.82 13.84
CA SER A 136 -12.49 -13.23 14.20
C SER A 136 -12.10 -14.11 13.01
N PRO A 137 -11.61 -15.35 13.23
CA PRO A 137 -11.23 -16.23 12.11
C PRO A 137 -12.38 -16.36 11.09
N PRO A 138 -12.10 -16.36 9.77
CA PRO A 138 -10.78 -16.24 9.12
C PRO A 138 -10.32 -14.80 8.83
N ASN A 139 -10.99 -13.80 9.40
CA ASN A 139 -10.79 -12.37 9.12
C ASN A 139 -10.17 -11.63 10.32
N ARG A 140 -9.11 -12.19 10.91
CA ARG A 140 -8.38 -11.53 11.99
C ARG A 140 -7.39 -10.51 11.44
N TRP A 141 -7.00 -9.55 12.28
CA TRP A 141 -5.91 -8.63 11.99
C TRP A 141 -5.09 -8.35 13.23
N VAL A 142 -3.85 -7.93 13.00
CA VAL A 142 -2.98 -7.35 14.03
C VAL A 142 -2.48 -5.99 13.57
N ALA A 143 -2.32 -5.06 14.50
CA ALA A 143 -1.79 -3.72 14.26
C ALA A 143 -0.60 -3.44 15.19
N ILE A 144 0.46 -2.88 14.64
CA ILE A 144 1.56 -2.27 15.39
C ILE A 144 1.50 -0.77 15.17
N ILE A 145 1.37 -0.03 16.28
CA ILE A 145 1.11 1.41 16.27
C ILE A 145 2.30 2.10 16.93
N TRP A 146 3.04 2.90 16.17
CA TRP A 146 4.09 3.81 16.64
C TRP A 146 3.43 5.14 16.95
N ALA A 147 3.13 5.39 18.23
CA ALA A 147 2.43 6.60 18.67
C ALA A 147 3.42 7.65 19.18
N ASN A 148 3.45 8.81 18.53
CA ASN A 148 4.29 9.95 18.87
C ASN A 148 5.78 9.59 18.98
N ILE A 149 6.31 8.86 17.99
CA ILE A 149 7.68 8.38 17.96
C ILE A 149 8.62 9.45 17.40
N PHE A 150 9.75 9.65 18.06
CA PHE A 150 10.71 10.68 17.73
C PHE A 150 11.79 10.13 16.80
N ARG A 151 12.41 11.01 16.04
CA ARG A 151 13.66 10.69 15.34
C ARG A 151 14.83 10.81 16.30
N TYR A 152 15.85 9.94 16.21
CA TYR A 152 16.96 9.90 17.17
C TYR A 152 17.62 11.25 17.43
N SER A 153 17.89 11.98 16.34
CA SER A 153 18.53 13.31 16.37
C SER A 153 17.54 14.49 16.46
N TYR A 154 16.23 14.24 16.57
CA TYR A 154 15.20 15.28 16.63
C TYR A 154 14.24 15.08 17.81
N ARG A 155 14.25 16.03 18.76
CA ARG A 155 13.59 15.89 20.07
C ARG A 155 12.40 16.80 20.31
N ARG A 156 11.94 17.54 19.29
CA ARG A 156 10.89 18.55 19.45
C ARG A 156 9.50 18.01 19.21
N ASP A 157 9.39 17.02 18.34
CA ASP A 157 8.12 16.49 17.85
C ASP A 157 8.27 15.03 17.43
N GLY A 158 7.17 14.30 17.42
CA GLY A 158 7.11 12.89 17.06
C GLY A 158 5.99 12.62 16.06
N ILE A 159 6.15 11.55 15.29
CA ILE A 159 5.18 11.15 14.26
C ILE A 159 4.34 9.96 14.74
N THR A 160 3.18 9.74 14.12
CA THR A 160 2.26 8.66 14.48
C THR A 160 1.79 7.89 13.25
N PHE A 161 2.11 6.60 13.23
CA PHE A 161 1.80 5.71 12.11
C PHE A 161 1.61 4.26 12.59
N GLU A 162 1.04 3.42 11.73
CA GLU A 162 0.83 2.00 12.02
C GLU A 162 1.04 1.09 10.82
N ALA A 163 1.30 -0.18 11.11
CA ALA A 163 1.21 -1.28 10.16
C ALA A 163 0.16 -2.30 10.63
N ILE A 164 -0.69 -2.72 9.71
CA ILE A 164 -1.77 -3.68 9.94
C ILE A 164 -1.54 -4.90 9.05
N LEU A 165 -1.50 -6.08 9.65
CA LEU A 165 -1.34 -7.36 8.97
C LEU A 165 -2.67 -8.12 9.07
N TYR A 166 -3.24 -8.48 7.93
CA TYR A 166 -4.51 -9.18 7.86
C TYR A 166 -4.28 -10.69 7.68
N GLU A 167 -5.08 -11.49 8.36
CA GLU A 167 -5.11 -12.93 8.18
C GLU A 167 -5.53 -13.28 6.75
N ASN A 168 -4.81 -14.22 6.14
CA ASN A 168 -5.22 -14.88 4.91
C ASN A 168 -4.88 -16.38 5.02
N PRO A 169 -5.86 -17.26 5.25
CA PRO A 169 -5.59 -18.69 5.41
C PRO A 169 -5.05 -19.37 4.13
N THR A 170 -5.36 -18.81 2.96
CA THR A 170 -5.13 -19.46 1.64
C THR A 170 -3.98 -18.85 0.83
N GLY A 171 -3.46 -17.69 1.21
CA GLY A 171 -2.42 -16.99 0.45
C GLY A 171 -1.63 -16.02 1.34
N ASN A 172 -0.90 -15.07 0.75
CA ASN A 172 -0.23 -14.06 1.56
C ASN A 172 -1.24 -13.07 2.14
N GLY A 173 -0.96 -12.56 3.34
CA GLY A 173 -1.83 -11.62 4.02
C GLY A 173 -1.72 -10.21 3.43
N LYS A 174 -2.85 -9.53 3.30
CA LYS A 174 -2.85 -8.09 3.01
C LYS A 174 -2.08 -7.34 4.11
N ILE A 175 -1.37 -6.29 3.74
CA ILE A 175 -0.71 -5.38 4.68
C ILE A 175 -1.23 -3.97 4.42
N ALA A 176 -1.49 -3.18 5.47
CA ALA A 176 -1.81 -1.77 5.33
C ALA A 176 -0.92 -0.91 6.21
N PHE A 177 -0.48 0.25 5.71
CA PHE A 177 0.16 1.30 6.48
C PHE A 177 -0.79 2.49 6.58
N GLN A 178 -0.86 3.09 7.76
CA GLN A 178 -1.66 4.31 7.96
C GLN A 178 -0.85 5.36 8.71
N TYR A 179 -1.06 6.62 8.33
CA TYR A 179 -0.32 7.76 8.83
C TYR A 179 -1.27 8.77 9.44
N LEU A 180 -1.25 8.89 10.76
CA LEU A 180 -2.03 9.90 11.47
C LEU A 180 -1.30 11.24 11.48
N ASP A 181 0.02 11.21 11.63
CA ASP A 181 0.92 12.36 11.61
C ASP A 181 2.28 11.92 11.05
N VAL A 182 2.76 12.60 10.01
CA VAL A 182 4.09 12.39 9.39
C VAL A 182 4.90 13.68 9.27
N GLU A 183 4.49 14.75 9.95
CA GLU A 183 5.21 16.02 9.96
C GLU A 183 5.97 16.18 11.27
N TRP A 184 7.30 16.37 11.21
CA TRP A 184 8.03 16.91 12.34
C TRP A 184 7.92 18.42 12.33
N ALA A 185 7.12 18.99 13.23
CA ALA A 185 6.92 20.43 13.32
C ALA A 185 8.27 21.15 13.40
N GLY A 186 8.55 21.99 12.41
CA GLY A 186 9.79 22.77 12.32
C GLY A 186 10.94 22.12 11.54
N SER A 187 10.73 20.97 10.87
CA SER A 187 11.77 20.35 10.02
C SER A 187 11.23 19.62 8.79
N THR A 188 11.03 20.35 7.69
CA THR A 188 10.65 19.77 6.38
C THR A 188 11.67 18.79 5.80
N ALA A 189 12.92 18.84 6.24
CA ALA A 189 14.00 17.97 5.75
C ALA A 189 13.86 16.50 6.18
N ILE A 190 13.03 16.21 7.18
CA ILE A 190 12.76 14.85 7.66
C ILE A 190 11.27 14.48 7.53
N SER A 191 10.37 15.46 7.43
CA SER A 191 8.92 15.27 7.25
C SER A 191 8.52 14.50 5.99
N PHE A 192 7.33 13.91 6.07
CA PHE A 192 6.62 13.28 4.96
C PHE A 192 7.36 12.09 4.32
N GLY A 193 8.32 11.47 5.02
CA GLY A 193 9.14 10.37 4.47
C GLY A 193 10.47 10.82 3.86
N ALA A 194 10.90 12.08 4.04
CA ALA A 194 12.09 12.63 3.40
C ALA A 194 13.40 11.87 3.72
N SER A 195 13.46 11.14 4.83
CA SER A 195 14.61 10.35 5.25
C SER A 195 14.34 8.86 5.45
N ALA A 196 13.13 8.39 5.12
CA ALA A 196 12.70 7.03 5.46
C ALA A 196 12.65 6.08 4.27
N THR A 197 12.58 4.79 4.55
CA THR A 197 12.10 3.76 3.61
C THR A 197 10.67 3.37 3.99
N VAL A 198 9.77 3.35 3.02
CA VAL A 198 8.44 2.74 3.17
C VAL A 198 8.27 1.65 2.14
N GLY A 199 7.92 0.45 2.59
CA GLY A 199 7.74 -0.69 1.71
C GLY A 199 7.78 -2.03 2.43
N ILE A 200 7.86 -3.09 1.64
CA ILE A 200 7.97 -4.48 2.10
C ILE A 200 9.01 -5.22 1.27
N GLU A 201 9.72 -6.17 1.86
CA GLU A 201 10.78 -6.92 1.18
C GLU A 201 10.77 -8.39 1.57
N ASN A 202 11.06 -9.25 0.59
CA ASN A 202 11.07 -10.68 0.78
C ASN A 202 12.29 -11.16 1.59
N ARG A 203 12.32 -12.47 1.87
CA ARG A 203 13.35 -13.08 2.71
C ARG A 203 14.78 -12.98 2.16
N THR A 204 14.96 -12.85 0.85
CA THR A 204 16.27 -12.84 0.20
C THR A 204 16.73 -11.44 -0.21
N GLY A 205 15.89 -10.42 -0.05
CA GLY A 205 16.16 -9.06 -0.52
C GLY A 205 16.26 -8.94 -2.03
N THR A 206 15.71 -9.92 -2.76
CA THR A 206 15.73 -9.95 -4.23
C THR A 206 14.42 -9.46 -4.83
N GLU A 207 13.40 -9.29 -3.99
CA GLU A 207 12.04 -8.93 -4.37
C GLU A 207 11.44 -8.09 -3.24
N GLY A 208 10.67 -7.07 -3.60
CA GLY A 208 10.05 -6.17 -2.64
C GLY A 208 9.23 -5.11 -3.33
N VAL A 209 8.44 -4.37 -2.57
CA VAL A 209 7.68 -3.20 -3.06
C VAL A 209 8.18 -1.98 -2.30
N GLN A 210 8.93 -1.12 -2.99
CA GLN A 210 9.30 0.19 -2.49
C GLN A 210 8.16 1.18 -2.76
N TYR A 211 7.50 1.68 -1.71
CA TYR A 211 6.60 2.81 -1.87
C TYR A 211 7.39 4.13 -1.93
N LEU A 212 8.37 4.31 -1.03
CA LEU A 212 9.32 5.41 -1.11
C LEU A 212 10.67 5.07 -0.47
N TYR A 213 11.69 5.82 -0.86
CA TYR A 213 12.99 5.91 -0.20
C TYR A 213 13.44 7.37 -0.22
N ASN A 214 13.70 7.96 0.95
CA ASN A 214 14.15 9.34 1.14
C ASN A 214 13.37 10.35 0.29
N SER A 215 12.04 10.29 0.35
CA SER A 215 11.15 11.09 -0.50
C SER A 215 9.92 11.59 0.26
N PRO A 216 9.67 12.92 0.30
CA PRO A 216 8.63 13.54 1.13
C PRO A 216 7.22 13.43 0.53
N ILE A 217 6.77 12.21 0.24
CA ILE A 217 5.49 11.95 -0.45
C ILE A 217 4.36 11.44 0.46
N LEU A 218 4.62 11.12 1.72
CA LEU A 218 3.57 10.75 2.69
C LEU A 218 2.75 11.97 3.10
N ARG A 219 1.51 11.75 3.53
CA ARG A 219 0.63 12.79 4.06
C ARG A 219 -0.15 12.23 5.24
N ASP A 220 -0.63 13.11 6.11
CA ASP A 220 -1.58 12.71 7.15
C ASP A 220 -2.87 12.18 6.51
N SER A 221 -3.56 11.31 7.23
CA SER A 221 -4.77 10.61 6.74
C SER A 221 -4.52 9.80 5.47
N MET A 222 -3.28 9.35 5.26
CA MET A 222 -2.92 8.49 4.14
C MET A 222 -2.94 7.02 4.55
N ARG A 223 -3.46 6.17 3.67
CA ARG A 223 -3.40 4.72 3.78
C ARG A 223 -2.70 4.15 2.56
N ILE A 224 -1.81 3.19 2.77
CA ILE A 224 -1.14 2.41 1.73
C ILE A 224 -1.49 0.94 1.95
N GLU A 225 -2.00 0.24 0.96
CA GLU A 225 -2.26 -1.20 1.04
C GLU A 225 -1.33 -1.99 0.12
N PHE A 226 -0.75 -3.06 0.64
CA PHE A 226 0.01 -4.05 -0.11
C PHE A 226 -0.83 -5.32 -0.23
N ILE A 227 -1.16 -5.69 -1.46
CA ILE A 227 -2.05 -6.81 -1.77
C ILE A 227 -1.25 -7.86 -2.54
N ASP A 228 -1.42 -9.11 -2.15
CA ASP A 228 -0.83 -10.26 -2.84
C ASP A 228 -1.57 -10.54 -4.14
N LEU A 229 -0.82 -10.72 -5.23
CA LEU A 229 -1.37 -11.10 -6.53
C LEU A 229 -1.59 -12.62 -6.64
N SER A 230 -1.16 -13.41 -5.66
CA SER A 230 -1.26 -14.88 -5.69
C SER A 230 -2.55 -15.46 -5.09
N SER A 231 -3.56 -14.63 -4.77
CA SER A 231 -4.92 -15.16 -4.65
C SER A 231 -5.37 -15.72 -5.99
N THR A 232 -6.09 -16.83 -5.98
CA THR A 232 -6.41 -17.70 -7.12
C THR A 232 -7.18 -17.08 -8.29
N HIS A 233 -7.30 -15.75 -8.36
CA HIS A 233 -7.92 -15.01 -9.45
C HIS A 233 -7.14 -13.69 -9.63
N ASP A 234 -6.69 -13.44 -10.85
CA ASP A 234 -5.41 -12.75 -11.06
C ASP A 234 -5.47 -11.73 -12.22
N ILE A 235 -6.69 -11.30 -12.54
CA ILE A 235 -6.95 -10.34 -13.60
C ILE A 235 -6.62 -8.92 -13.14
N ALA A 236 -5.74 -8.22 -13.86
CA ALA A 236 -5.30 -6.86 -13.56
C ALA A 236 -5.57 -5.87 -14.70
N ALA A 237 -5.98 -4.64 -14.35
CA ALA A 237 -6.09 -3.55 -15.31
C ALA A 237 -4.71 -2.89 -15.48
N LEU A 238 -4.12 -3.00 -16.68
CA LEU A 238 -2.82 -2.42 -17.05
C LEU A 238 -2.92 -0.96 -17.55
N GLY A 239 -4.13 -0.48 -17.87
CA GLY A 239 -4.32 0.89 -18.33
C GLY A 239 -5.67 1.14 -18.99
N VAL A 240 -5.87 2.38 -19.43
CA VAL A 240 -7.01 2.79 -20.26
C VAL A 240 -6.52 3.58 -21.46
N GLU A 241 -6.91 3.14 -22.65
CA GLU A 241 -6.70 3.89 -23.87
C GLU A 241 -7.90 4.80 -24.16
N LEU A 242 -7.63 6.09 -24.35
CA LEU A 242 -8.61 7.12 -24.74
C LEU A 242 -8.16 7.72 -26.10
N PHE A 243 -8.40 7.01 -27.21
CA PHE A 243 -8.00 7.45 -28.56
C PHE A 243 -9.17 8.02 -29.38
N PRO A 244 -8.92 9.00 -30.28
CA PRO A 244 -8.29 10.30 -30.04
C PRO A 244 -9.33 11.44 -30.11
N VAL A 245 -9.04 12.54 -29.40
CA VAL A 245 -9.81 13.80 -29.49
C VAL A 245 -9.03 14.80 -30.34
N THR A 246 -9.43 14.97 -31.61
CA THR A 246 -9.15 16.17 -32.42
C THR A 246 -10.23 16.37 -33.48
N PRO A 247 -10.74 17.60 -33.70
CA PRO A 247 -10.55 18.84 -32.92
C PRO A 247 -11.38 18.82 -31.63
N ILE A 248 -11.09 19.66 -30.63
CA ILE A 248 -11.92 19.82 -29.41
C ILE A 248 -13.15 20.66 -29.76
N PRO A 249 -14.35 20.08 -29.94
CA PRO A 249 -15.60 20.81 -30.04
C PRO A 249 -16.15 21.02 -28.61
N SER A 250 -17.30 21.67 -28.49
CA SER A 250 -18.09 21.69 -27.24
C SER A 250 -18.52 20.30 -26.75
N LEU A 251 -18.24 19.25 -27.50
CA LEU A 251 -18.59 17.85 -27.23
C LEU A 251 -17.35 16.96 -27.39
N ILE A 252 -16.89 16.36 -26.30
CA ILE A 252 -15.82 15.37 -26.26
C ILE A 252 -16.45 13.99 -26.47
N THR A 253 -15.92 13.19 -27.40
CA THR A 253 -16.33 11.79 -27.60
C THR A 253 -15.13 10.89 -27.35
N ILE A 254 -15.28 9.88 -26.50
CA ILE A 254 -14.26 8.87 -26.19
C ILE A 254 -14.84 7.47 -26.32
N THR A 255 -14.00 6.53 -26.73
CA THR A 255 -14.28 5.08 -26.64
C THR A 255 -13.20 4.48 -25.76
N PRO A 256 -13.44 4.38 -24.43
CA PRO A 256 -12.43 3.85 -23.53
C PRO A 256 -12.17 2.38 -23.82
N LYS A 257 -10.90 1.97 -23.78
CA LYS A 257 -10.53 0.56 -23.75
C LYS A 257 -9.69 0.30 -22.52
N ALA A 258 -10.11 -0.63 -21.66
CA ALA A 258 -9.23 -1.12 -20.60
C ALA A 258 -8.22 -2.09 -21.20
N ILE A 259 -6.96 -1.93 -20.85
CA ILE A 259 -5.94 -2.94 -21.07
C ILE A 259 -6.02 -3.86 -19.85
N ILE A 260 -6.35 -5.12 -20.06
CA ILE A 260 -6.56 -6.09 -18.99
C ILE A 260 -5.68 -7.29 -19.25
N THR A 261 -5.00 -7.79 -18.22
CA THR A 261 -4.18 -8.99 -18.34
C THR A 261 -4.60 -10.02 -17.31
N ASP A 262 -4.51 -11.28 -17.69
CA ASP A 262 -4.55 -12.42 -16.79
C ASP A 262 -3.13 -12.61 -16.19
N LEU A 263 -3.11 -12.64 -14.87
CA LEU A 263 -2.04 -12.87 -13.89
C LEU A 263 -1.49 -14.27 -13.68
N GLY A 264 -2.28 -15.28 -14.02
CA GLY A 264 -2.28 -16.52 -13.27
C GLY A 264 -2.29 -17.72 -14.17
N GLY A 265 -2.94 -18.77 -13.67
CA GLY A 265 -2.71 -20.13 -14.16
C GLY A 265 -3.89 -20.74 -14.91
N TYR A 266 -5.01 -20.05 -14.99
CA TYR A 266 -6.28 -20.57 -15.50
C TYR A 266 -7.04 -19.47 -16.22
N ASP A 267 -7.80 -19.85 -17.26
CA ASP A 267 -8.64 -18.92 -18.00
C ASP A 267 -9.75 -18.37 -17.10
N GLU A 268 -10.05 -17.08 -17.27
CA GLU A 268 -11.02 -16.36 -16.45
C GLU A 268 -12.26 -16.01 -17.29
N ASP A 269 -13.36 -16.72 -17.01
CA ASP A 269 -14.64 -16.62 -17.72
C ASP A 269 -15.64 -15.71 -16.99
N LEU A 270 -16.27 -14.78 -17.71
CA LEU A 270 -17.27 -13.85 -17.18
C LEU A 270 -16.70 -12.76 -16.25
N ALA A 271 -15.40 -12.47 -16.36
CA ALA A 271 -14.78 -11.31 -15.73
C ALA A 271 -15.54 -10.01 -16.06
N LYS A 272 -15.64 -9.11 -15.10
CA LYS A 272 -16.33 -7.82 -15.22
C LYS A 272 -15.35 -6.67 -15.04
N ALA A 273 -15.19 -5.85 -16.07
CA ALA A 273 -14.47 -4.59 -15.97
C ALA A 273 -15.49 -3.45 -15.85
N LYS A 274 -15.31 -2.60 -14.86
CA LYS A 274 -16.11 -1.40 -14.61
C LYS A 274 -15.25 -0.18 -14.81
N ILE A 275 -15.66 0.73 -15.70
CA ILE A 275 -15.04 2.04 -15.85
C ILE A 275 -15.87 3.10 -15.15
N THR A 276 -15.19 4.08 -14.54
CA THR A 276 -15.79 5.28 -13.96
C THR A 276 -15.02 6.50 -14.47
N ILE A 277 -15.71 7.47 -15.06
CA ILE A 277 -15.11 8.75 -15.47
C ILE A 277 -15.57 9.83 -14.48
N ILE A 278 -14.61 10.49 -13.87
CA ILE A 278 -14.82 11.47 -12.80
C ILE A 278 -14.23 12.79 -13.26
N GLY A 279 -15.05 13.83 -13.35
CA GLY A 279 -14.60 15.21 -13.53
C GLY A 279 -14.16 15.82 -12.20
N ASP A 280 -13.09 16.61 -12.19
CA ASP A 280 -12.55 17.28 -11.00
C ASP A 280 -13.63 18.16 -10.32
N THR A 281 -14.51 18.75 -11.11
CA THR A 281 -15.61 19.61 -10.65
C THR A 281 -16.98 18.98 -10.86
N ALA A 282 -17.12 18.14 -11.88
CA ALA A 282 -18.38 17.52 -12.27
C ALA A 282 -18.72 16.24 -11.49
N GLY A 283 -17.76 15.68 -10.74
CA GLY A 283 -17.93 14.38 -10.09
C GLY A 283 -18.05 13.24 -11.10
N ILE A 284 -18.73 12.14 -10.76
CA ILE A 284 -18.89 11.00 -11.67
C ILE A 284 -19.81 11.39 -12.83
N ILE A 285 -19.28 11.40 -14.06
CA ILE A 285 -20.04 11.71 -15.28
C ILE A 285 -20.36 10.48 -16.13
N TYR A 286 -19.67 9.36 -15.88
CA TYR A 286 -19.93 8.10 -16.57
C TYR A 286 -19.50 6.92 -15.71
N GLN A 287 -20.29 5.86 -15.77
CA GLN A 287 -19.97 4.61 -15.12
C GLN A 287 -20.60 3.46 -15.90
N GLU A 288 -19.81 2.48 -16.32
CA GLU A 288 -20.29 1.36 -17.12
C GLU A 288 -19.51 0.09 -16.80
N SER A 289 -20.15 -1.05 -16.97
CA SER A 289 -19.52 -2.36 -16.78
C SER A 289 -19.63 -3.21 -18.03
N VAL A 290 -18.56 -3.90 -18.38
CA VAL A 290 -18.51 -4.88 -19.48
C VAL A 290 -18.07 -6.22 -18.93
N THR A 291 -18.68 -7.29 -19.45
CA THR A 291 -18.28 -8.66 -19.15
C THR A 291 -17.41 -9.18 -20.29
N PHE A 292 -16.31 -9.83 -19.98
CA PHE A 292 -15.35 -10.37 -20.93
C PHE A 292 -14.79 -11.70 -20.41
N ASN A 293 -14.18 -12.46 -21.31
CA ASN A 293 -13.36 -13.61 -20.96
C ASN A 293 -11.92 -13.26 -21.31
N ILE A 294 -10.97 -13.79 -20.55
CA ILE A 294 -9.54 -13.63 -20.82
C ILE A 294 -8.85 -14.98 -20.61
N ASP A 295 -8.08 -15.38 -21.62
CA ASP A 295 -7.34 -16.64 -21.55
C ASP A 295 -6.08 -16.43 -20.69
N THR A 296 -5.60 -17.53 -20.11
CA THR A 296 -4.46 -17.56 -19.20
C THR A 296 -3.26 -16.81 -19.79
N ALA A 297 -2.68 -15.90 -19.01
CA ALA A 297 -1.51 -15.09 -19.40
C ALA A 297 -1.68 -14.22 -20.67
N GLU A 298 -2.90 -13.96 -21.11
CA GLU A 298 -3.17 -13.01 -22.19
C GLU A 298 -3.31 -11.57 -21.67
N THR A 299 -3.09 -10.60 -22.57
CA THR A 299 -3.45 -9.19 -22.36
C THR A 299 -4.45 -8.76 -23.43
N ASN A 300 -5.67 -8.44 -23.01
CA ASN A 300 -6.78 -8.01 -23.85
C ASN A 300 -7.03 -6.50 -23.78
N LEU A 301 -7.44 -5.93 -24.91
CA LEU A 301 -8.04 -4.61 -24.98
C LEU A 301 -9.55 -4.77 -24.87
N VAL A 302 -10.11 -4.49 -23.71
CA VAL A 302 -11.53 -4.61 -23.42
C VAL A 302 -12.23 -3.27 -23.69
N PRO A 303 -13.03 -3.15 -24.77
CA PRO A 303 -13.68 -1.91 -25.13
C PRO A 303 -14.92 -1.64 -24.26
N PHE A 304 -15.10 -0.38 -23.85
CA PHE A 304 -16.33 0.13 -23.27
C PHE A 304 -17.18 0.84 -24.33
N PRO A 305 -18.50 1.00 -24.08
CA PRO A 305 -19.35 1.83 -24.94
C PRO A 305 -18.80 3.24 -25.12
N THR A 306 -18.98 3.78 -26.32
CA THR A 306 -18.61 5.17 -26.64
C THR A 306 -19.47 6.14 -25.84
N LEU A 307 -18.83 7.14 -25.24
CA LEU A 307 -19.47 8.21 -24.49
C LEU A 307 -19.16 9.56 -25.14
N SER A 308 -20.16 10.45 -25.16
CA SER A 308 -19.99 11.86 -25.49
C SER A 308 -20.44 12.77 -24.34
N PHE A 309 -19.63 13.78 -23.98
CA PHE A 309 -19.94 14.73 -22.91
C PHE A 309 -19.38 16.13 -23.21
N SER A 310 -20.01 17.16 -22.64
CA SER A 310 -19.76 18.58 -22.98
C SER A 310 -19.28 19.44 -21.79
N VAL A 311 -18.90 18.84 -20.66
CA VAL A 311 -18.53 19.61 -19.47
C VAL A 311 -17.08 20.11 -19.60
N PRO A 312 -16.79 21.42 -19.46
CA PRO A 312 -15.43 21.91 -19.39
C PRO A 312 -14.83 21.50 -18.04
N ASP A 313 -14.08 20.40 -18.00
CA ASP A 313 -13.46 19.88 -16.79
C ASP A 313 -12.15 19.13 -17.10
N SER A 314 -11.40 18.81 -16.06
CA SER A 314 -10.38 17.76 -16.10
C SER A 314 -11.04 16.45 -15.68
N TYR A 315 -10.60 15.33 -16.25
CA TYR A 315 -11.23 14.02 -16.01
C TYR A 315 -10.22 12.96 -15.63
N THR A 316 -10.63 12.10 -14.71
CA THR A 316 -9.94 10.87 -14.30
C THR A 316 -10.78 9.67 -14.74
N ALA A 317 -10.16 8.70 -15.39
CA ALA A 317 -10.76 7.40 -15.68
C ALA A 317 -10.24 6.37 -14.67
N VAL A 318 -11.15 5.67 -14.00
CA VAL A 318 -10.85 4.58 -13.07
C VAL A 318 -11.42 3.30 -13.65
N VAL A 319 -10.61 2.25 -13.76
CA VAL A 319 -11.08 0.90 -14.12
C VAL A 319 -10.91 -0.01 -12.92
N ALA A 320 -12.00 -0.66 -12.53
CA ALA A 320 -12.04 -1.73 -11.55
C ALA A 320 -12.35 -3.03 -12.27
N ILE A 321 -11.73 -4.13 -11.85
CA ILE A 321 -12.00 -5.47 -12.38
C ILE A 321 -12.53 -6.33 -11.24
N HIS A 322 -13.46 -7.20 -11.56
CA HIS A 322 -14.06 -8.16 -10.65
C HIS A 322 -14.42 -9.42 -11.40
N HIS A 323 -14.09 -10.59 -10.87
CA HIS A 323 -14.54 -11.86 -11.41
C HIS A 323 -15.76 -12.38 -10.61
N PRO A 324 -16.85 -12.89 -11.23
CA PRO A 324 -18.05 -13.33 -10.50
C PRO A 324 -17.82 -14.51 -9.54
N ALA A 325 -16.75 -15.28 -9.74
CA ALA A 325 -16.30 -16.30 -8.79
C ALA A 325 -15.58 -15.71 -7.56
N ASP A 326 -15.24 -14.41 -7.60
CA ASP A 326 -14.80 -13.63 -6.45
C ASP A 326 -16.02 -13.36 -5.56
N SER A 327 -16.45 -14.34 -4.77
CA SER A 327 -17.34 -14.05 -3.67
C SER A 327 -16.62 -13.09 -2.72
N ILE A 328 -17.00 -11.82 -2.74
CA ILE A 328 -16.70 -10.85 -1.68
C ILE A 328 -17.49 -11.29 -0.44
N PRO A 329 -16.87 -11.58 0.71
CA PRO A 329 -17.50 -11.33 2.00
C PRO A 329 -17.53 -9.82 2.28
#